data_AF-A0A455X4C7-F1
#
_entry.id   AF-A0A455X4C7-F1
#
_cell.length_a   1.000
_cell.length_b   1.000
_cell.length_c   1.000
_cell.angle_alpha   90.00
_cell.angle_beta   90.00
_cell.angle_gamma   90.00
#
_symmetry.space_group_name_H-M   'P 1'
#
loop_
_entity.id
_entity.type
_entity.pdbx_description
1 polymer ?
#
loop_
_entity_poly.entity_id
_entity_poly.type
_entity_poly.pdbx_seq_one_letter_code
_entity_poly.pdbx_strand_id
1 'polypeptide(L)'
;MEEPFLYKGTEPIEWSFSQVSEFVGLAIQLNCLDELNKYAEKQSIVVKLPTETVNFVKDFLFKRRYHKNSESARAVITSATCPKRPDPEYPR
;
A
#
# COMPACT_ATOMS: atom_id res chain seq x y z
N MET A 1 27.78 -13.85 -6.03
CA MET A 1 26.89 -13.35 -4.98
C MET A 1 26.24 -14.56 -4.35
N GLU A 2 26.23 -14.62 -3.02
CA GLU A 2 25.42 -15.61 -2.30
C GLU A 2 23.95 -15.17 -2.34
N GLU A 3 23.02 -16.13 -2.29
CA GLU A 3 21.59 -15.84 -2.23
C GLU A 3 21.26 -15.04 -0.96
N PRO A 4 20.27 -14.12 -1.01
CA PRO A 4 19.90 -13.33 0.16
C PRO A 4 19.40 -14.20 1.30
N PHE A 5 19.67 -13.78 2.54
CA PHE A 5 19.09 -14.39 3.71
C PHE A 5 17.56 -14.21 3.70
N LEU A 6 16.83 -15.32 3.67
CA LEU A 6 15.38 -15.32 3.79
C LEU A 6 14.99 -15.45 5.27
N TYR A 7 14.13 -14.55 5.74
CA TYR A 7 13.57 -14.63 7.08
C TYR A 7 12.77 -15.93 7.24
N LYS A 8 13.13 -16.72 8.25
CA LYS A 8 12.46 -17.97 8.61
C LYS A 8 11.66 -17.74 9.89
N GLY A 9 10.47 -17.17 9.75
CA GLY A 9 9.59 -16.86 10.87
C GLY A 9 8.13 -16.78 10.41
N THR A 10 7.20 -17.02 11.32
CA THR A 10 5.75 -16.89 11.07
C THR A 10 5.22 -15.52 11.42
N GLU A 11 6.02 -14.70 12.10
CA GLU A 11 5.65 -13.35 12.51
C GLU A 11 5.90 -12.35 11.38
N PRO A 12 5.00 -11.36 11.19
CA PRO A 12 5.24 -10.27 10.26
C PRO A 12 6.48 -9.47 10.65
N ILE A 13 7.28 -9.10 9.66
CA ILE A 13 8.41 -8.20 9.85
C ILE A 13 7.88 -6.77 9.92
N GLU A 14 8.25 -6.03 10.95
CA GLU A 14 7.91 -4.61 11.06
C GLU A 14 8.90 -3.75 10.26
N TRP A 15 8.37 -2.96 9.33
CA TRP A 15 9.11 -1.92 8.62
C TRP A 15 8.57 -0.55 8.99
N SER A 16 9.48 0.41 9.15
CA SER A 16 9.11 1.82 9.22
C SER A 16 8.58 2.30 7.86
N PHE A 17 7.80 3.38 7.88
CA PHE A 17 7.33 4.00 6.64
C PHE A 17 8.48 4.46 5.72
N SER A 18 9.62 4.88 6.31
CA SER A 18 10.81 5.26 5.53
C SER A 18 11.44 4.06 4.82
N GLN A 19 11.56 2.91 5.48
CA GLN A 19 12.08 1.68 4.87
C GLN A 19 11.21 1.21 3.71
N VAL A 20 9.87 1.26 3.86
CA VAL A 20 8.94 0.97 2.77
C VAL A 20 9.15 1.93 1.60
N SER A 21 9.28 3.23 1.89
CA SER A 21 9.50 4.25 0.85
C SER A 21 10.83 4.07 0.12
N GLU A 22 11.90 3.73 0.83
CA GLU A 22 13.23 3.47 0.26
C GLU A 22 13.21 2.23 -0.63
N PHE A 23 12.56 1.16 -0.18
CA PHE A 23 12.38 -0.07 -0.97
C PHE A 23 11.63 0.20 -2.28
N VAL A 24 10.50 0.90 -2.22
CA VAL A 24 9.73 1.26 -3.42
C VAL A 24 10.54 2.20 -4.33
N GLY A 25 11.24 3.16 -3.74
CA GLY A 25 12.12 4.07 -4.47
C GLY A 25 13.22 3.34 -5.24
N LEU A 26 13.86 2.35 -4.61
CA LEU A 26 14.88 1.51 -5.26
C LEU A 26 14.30 0.70 -6.41
N ALA A 27 13.11 0.09 -6.23
CA ALA A 27 12.45 -0.67 -7.28
C ALA A 27 12.09 0.18 -8.51
N ILE A 28 11.71 1.44 -8.30
CA ILE A 28 11.47 2.40 -9.39
C ILE A 28 12.79 2.76 -10.08
N GLN A 29 13.85 3.06 -9.32
CA GLN A 29 15.17 3.40 -9.86
C GLN A 29 15.77 2.27 -10.72
N LEU A 30 15.57 1.02 -10.31
CA LEU A 30 16.02 -0.17 -11.03
C LEU A 30 15.04 -0.59 -12.15
N ASN A 31 13.94 0.15 -12.36
CA ASN A 31 12.91 -0.14 -13.35
C ASN A 31 12.35 -1.57 -13.28
N CYS A 32 12.26 -2.14 -12.07
CA CYS A 32 11.83 -3.51 -11.84
C CYS A 32 10.49 -3.61 -11.08
N LEU A 33 9.84 -2.47 -10.78
CA LEU A 33 8.59 -2.43 -10.04
C LEU A 33 7.47 -3.26 -10.70
N ASP A 34 7.33 -3.17 -12.03
CA ASP A 34 6.31 -3.92 -12.77
C ASP A 34 6.57 -5.43 -12.76
N GLU A 35 7.85 -5.83 -12.82
CA GLU A 35 8.25 -7.23 -12.73
C GLU A 35 7.98 -7.78 -11.32
N LEU A 36 8.34 -7.03 -10.29
CA LEU A 36 8.05 -7.37 -8.89
C LEU A 36 6.55 -7.55 -8.65
N ASN A 37 5.72 -6.65 -9.16
CA ASN A 37 4.26 -6.75 -9.03
C ASN A 37 3.72 -8.03 -9.68
N LYS A 38 4.18 -8.38 -10.89
CA LYS A 38 3.77 -9.61 -11.57
C LYS A 38 4.18 -10.87 -10.81
N TYR A 39 5.37 -10.89 -10.20
CA TYR A 39 5.78 -12.03 -9.38
C TYR A 39 4.97 -12.12 -8.08
N ALA A 40 4.69 -10.99 -7.44
CA ALA A 40 3.88 -10.94 -6.23
C ALA A 40 2.45 -11.44 -6.48
N GLU A 41 1.81 -11.02 -7.58
CA GLU A 41 0.48 -11.49 -7.97
C GLU A 41 0.44 -13.00 -8.24
N LYS A 42 1.42 -13.53 -8.99
CA LYS A 42 1.54 -14.96 -9.25
C LYS A 42 1.67 -15.79 -7.96
N GLN A 43 2.33 -15.23 -6.95
CA GLN A 43 2.51 -15.86 -5.65
C GLN A 43 1.40 -15.54 -4.65
N SER A 44 0.36 -14.79 -5.07
CA SER A 44 -0.73 -14.30 -4.21
C SER A 44 -0.22 -13.58 -2.95
N ILE A 45 0.90 -12.86 -3.07
CA ILE A 45 1.46 -12.08 -1.96
C ILE A 45 0.60 -10.83 -1.76
N VAL A 46 0.07 -10.65 -0.55
CA VAL A 46 -0.75 -9.49 -0.17
C VAL A 46 -0.11 -8.78 1.01
N VAL A 47 0.05 -7.47 0.90
CA VAL A 47 0.50 -6.61 2.00
C VAL A 47 -0.71 -6.17 2.81
N LYS A 48 -0.74 -6.53 4.09
CA LYS A 48 -1.75 -6.04 5.03
C LYS A 48 -1.21 -4.78 5.71
N LEU A 49 -1.88 -3.65 5.48
CA LEU A 49 -1.53 -2.39 6.13
C LEU A 49 -2.53 -2.09 7.25
N PRO A 50 -2.07 -1.50 8.38
CA PRO A 50 -2.96 -0.92 9.37
C PRO A 50 -3.85 0.17 8.76
N THR A 51 -5.05 0.31 9.31
CA THR A 51 -6.04 1.28 8.80
C THR A 51 -5.54 2.71 8.96
N GLU A 52 -4.80 2.97 10.03
CA GLU A 52 -4.16 4.23 10.36
C GLU A 52 -3.20 4.67 9.25
N THR A 53 -2.39 3.75 8.73
CA THR A 53 -1.44 4.01 7.63
C THR A 53 -2.17 4.40 6.36
N VAL A 54 -3.24 3.68 6.00
CA VAL A 54 -4.05 3.99 4.81
C VAL A 54 -4.68 5.37 4.95
N ASN A 55 -5.28 5.67 6.11
CA ASN A 55 -5.91 6.97 6.38
C ASN A 55 -4.90 8.12 6.35
N PHE A 56 -3.70 7.91 6.91
CA PHE A 56 -2.63 8.90 6.86
C PHE A 56 -2.26 9.27 5.42
N VAL A 57 -2.06 8.28 4.55
CA VAL A 57 -1.73 8.52 3.13
C VAL A 57 -2.86 9.26 2.42
N LYS A 58 -4.11 8.83 2.62
CA LYS A 58 -5.28 9.49 2.00
C LYS A 58 -5.40 10.96 2.42
N ASP A 59 -5.29 11.23 3.72
CA ASP A 59 -5.36 12.59 4.25
C ASP A 59 -4.23 13.46 3.71
N PHE A 60 -3.00 12.93 3.63
CA PHE A 60 -1.86 13.62 3.05
C PHE A 60 -2.10 14.00 1.58
N LEU A 61 -2.53 13.04 0.75
CA LEU A 61 -2.81 13.26 -0.68
C LEU A 61 -3.95 14.28 -0.88
N PHE A 62 -4.97 14.22 -0.03
CA PHE A 62 -6.11 15.13 -0.07
C PHE A 62 -5.69 16.56 0.29
N LYS A 63 -5.01 16.75 1.44
CA LYS A 63 -4.53 18.06 1.91
C LYS A 63 -3.58 18.73 0.93
N ARG A 64 -2.71 17.95 0.27
CA ARG A 64 -1.82 18.44 -0.80
C ARG A 64 -2.51 18.68 -2.14
N ARG A 65 -3.81 18.37 -2.25
CA ARG A 65 -4.62 18.54 -3.47
C ARG A 65 -4.12 17.73 -4.67
N TYR A 66 -3.38 16.63 -4.45
CA TYR A 66 -2.85 15.81 -5.55
C TYR A 66 -3.94 15.13 -6.38
N HIS A 67 -5.11 14.86 -5.79
CA HIS A 67 -6.29 14.36 -6.49
C HIS A 67 -6.79 15.27 -7.63
N LYS A 68 -6.38 16.54 -7.65
CA LYS A 68 -6.76 17.47 -8.72
C LYS A 68 -5.98 17.23 -10.02
N ASN A 69 -4.76 16.70 -9.91
CA ASN A 69 -3.81 16.62 -11.02
C ASN A 69 -3.33 15.18 -11.29
N SER A 70 -3.68 14.21 -10.45
CA SER A 70 -3.29 12.81 -10.59
C SER A 70 -4.50 11.90 -10.37
N GLU A 71 -4.87 11.18 -11.42
CA GLU A 71 -5.91 10.15 -11.36
C GLU A 71 -5.54 9.04 -10.37
N SER A 72 -4.27 8.62 -10.34
CA SER A 72 -3.77 7.65 -9.37
C SER A 72 -3.95 8.12 -7.93
N ALA A 73 -3.68 9.39 -7.63
CA ALA A 73 -3.91 9.95 -6.30
C ALA A 73 -5.41 9.96 -5.94
N ARG A 74 -6.28 10.28 -6.91
CA ARG A 74 -7.73 10.21 -6.73
C ARG A 74 -8.18 8.77 -6.44
N ALA A 75 -7.69 7.80 -7.22
CA ALA A 75 -7.98 6.38 -7.04
C ALA A 75 -7.59 5.90 -5.64
N VAL A 76 -6.39 6.26 -5.16
CA VAL A 76 -5.92 5.92 -3.80
C VAL A 76 -6.79 6.55 -2.71
N ILE A 77 -7.21 7.80 -2.87
CA ILE A 77 -8.12 8.43 -1.90
C ILE A 77 -9.46 7.69 -1.85
N THR A 78 -10.00 7.32 -3.02
CA THR A 78 -11.28 6.62 -3.13
C THR A 78 -11.21 5.12 -2.88
N SER A 79 -10.02 4.51 -2.81
CA SER A 79 -9.86 3.07 -2.61
C SER A 79 -10.19 2.72 -1.16
N ALA A 80 -11.48 2.58 -0.89
CA ALA A 80 -12.00 2.11 0.38
C ALA A 80 -12.52 0.69 0.20
N THR A 81 -11.67 -0.30 0.48
CA THR A 81 -12.16 -1.63 0.90
C THR A 81 -12.58 -1.51 2.36
N CYS A 82 -13.71 -0.85 2.59
CA CYS A 82 -14.40 -0.93 3.87
C CYS A 82 -15.04 -2.33 3.90
N PRO A 83 -14.71 -3.25 4.83
CA PRO A 83 -15.59 -4.38 5.08
C PRO A 83 -16.93 -3.77 5.50
N LYS A 84 -17.93 -3.89 4.62
CA LYS A 84 -19.32 -3.39 4.71
C LYS A 84 -19.59 -2.61 6.02
N ARG A 85 -19.61 -1.28 5.95
CA ARG A 85 -20.28 -0.50 7.00
C ARG A 85 -21.71 -1.07 7.10
N PRO A 86 -22.20 -1.52 8.26
CA PRO A 86 -23.62 -1.73 8.41
C PRO A 86 -24.32 -0.42 8.05
N ASP A 87 -25.31 -0.49 7.16
CA ASP A 87 -26.08 0.69 6.76
C ASP A 87 -26.61 1.37 8.02
N PRO A 88 -26.43 2.69 8.17
CA PRO A 88 -27.05 3.40 9.28
C PRO A 88 -28.57 3.24 9.15
N GLU A 89 -29.22 2.77 10.21
CA GLU A 89 -30.68 2.74 10.30
C GLU A 89 -31.20 4.17 10.13
N TYR A 90 -31.81 4.46 8.98
CA TYR A 90 -32.55 5.70 8.79
C TYR A 90 -33.80 5.64 9.70
N PRO A 91 -34.03 6.66 10.56
CA PRO A 91 -35.29 6.74 11.28
C PRO A 91 -36.43 6.92 10.27
N ARG A 92 -37.47 6.08 10.40
CA ARG A 92 -38.71 6.14 9.63
C ARG A 92 -39.56 7.34 10.02
#